data_AF-A0A7V1IJT5-F1
#
_entry.id   AF-A0A7V1IJT5-F1
#
_cell.length_a   1.000
_cell.length_b   1.000
_cell.length_c   1.000
_cell.angle_alpha   90.00
_cell.angle_beta   90.00
_cell.angle_gamma   90.00
#
_symmetry.space_group_name_H-M   'P 1'
#
loop_
_entity.id
_entity.type
_entity.pdbx_description
1 polymer ?
#
loop_
_entity_poly.entity_id
_entity_poly.type
_entity_poly.pdbx_seq_one_letter_code
_entity_poly.pdbx_strand_id
1 'polypeptide(L)'
;SRIGADSTIGPSAHLRPGNVLGEGVKIGNFVELKNSTLGPGTKAAHLAYIGDADVGAGVNFSCGAIVVNYDGYKKTRSTIGDGAFIGCNANLVSPVEIEPHAFVAAGSTITKNVPAEALAVARDRQRNIEGWVARREAREAAGDPGAKDVRSRAGAKAGTGSAGEVSGSESGGPSERD
;
A
#
# COMPACT_ATOMS: atom_id res chain seq x y z
N SER A 1 -3.67 4.87 -20.23
CA SER A 1 -2.73 5.79 -19.57
C SER A 1 -2.01 6.63 -20.61
N ARG A 2 -1.54 7.83 -20.27
CA ARG A 2 -0.62 8.63 -21.07
C ARG A 2 0.75 8.58 -20.41
N ILE A 3 1.80 8.29 -21.17
CA ILE A 3 3.15 8.07 -20.67
C ILE A 3 4.09 9.02 -21.42
N GLY A 4 4.81 9.86 -20.68
CA GLY A 4 5.78 10.81 -21.23
C GLY A 4 7.02 10.13 -21.78
N ALA A 5 7.79 10.88 -22.58
CA ALA A 5 9.06 10.42 -23.13
C ALA A 5 10.03 9.94 -22.03
N ASP A 6 10.96 9.04 -22.39
CA ASP A 6 12.03 8.54 -21.51
C ASP A 6 11.56 7.91 -20.18
N SER A 7 10.28 7.57 -20.08
CA SER A 7 9.72 6.87 -18.91
C SER A 7 10.01 5.38 -18.97
N THR A 8 10.29 4.78 -17.82
CA THR A 8 10.52 3.33 -17.70
C THR A 8 9.42 2.70 -16.86
N ILE A 9 8.76 1.68 -17.39
CA ILE A 9 7.67 0.97 -16.72
C ILE A 9 8.01 -0.52 -16.61
N GLY A 10 7.97 -1.07 -15.39
CA GLY A 10 8.13 -2.49 -15.11
C GLY A 10 9.56 -2.92 -14.75
N PRO A 11 9.80 -4.25 -14.67
CA PRO A 11 8.87 -5.35 -14.99
C PRO A 11 7.71 -5.46 -14.00
N SER A 12 6.60 -6.12 -14.35
CA SER A 12 5.49 -6.41 -13.42
C SER A 12 4.84 -5.18 -12.75
N ALA A 13 4.74 -4.07 -13.49
CA ALA A 13 3.93 -2.92 -13.09
C ALA A 13 2.51 -3.04 -13.66
N HIS A 14 1.52 -2.48 -12.96
CA HIS A 14 0.13 -2.45 -13.41
C HIS A 14 -0.38 -1.01 -13.50
N LEU A 15 -0.60 -0.55 -14.73
CA LEU A 15 -1.16 0.77 -15.00
C LEU A 15 -2.66 0.63 -15.30
N ARG A 16 -3.50 0.95 -14.31
CA ARG A 16 -4.96 1.00 -14.49
C ARG A 16 -5.39 2.24 -15.29
N PRO A 17 -6.68 2.41 -15.62
CA PRO A 17 -7.16 3.59 -16.34
C PRO A 17 -6.89 4.92 -15.61
N GLY A 18 -6.86 6.01 -16.38
CA GLY A 18 -6.81 7.39 -15.86
C GLY A 18 -5.42 7.92 -15.47
N ASN A 19 -4.33 7.16 -15.71
CA ASN A 19 -2.99 7.63 -15.35
C ASN A 19 -2.38 8.57 -16.40
N VAL A 20 -1.68 9.60 -15.93
CA VAL A 20 -0.88 10.55 -16.73
C VAL A 20 0.51 10.65 -16.13
N LEU A 21 1.53 10.20 -16.86
CA LEU A 21 2.92 10.22 -16.41
C LEU A 21 3.71 11.23 -17.24
N GLY A 22 4.45 12.11 -16.57
CA GLY A 22 5.38 13.05 -17.19
C GLY A 22 6.61 12.37 -17.79
N GLU A 23 7.49 13.17 -18.38
CA GLU A 23 8.77 12.72 -18.93
C GLU A 23 9.68 12.12 -17.85
N GLY A 24 10.42 11.07 -18.17
CA GLY A 24 11.41 10.46 -17.28
C GLY A 24 10.83 9.80 -16.02
N VAL A 25 9.51 9.54 -15.98
CA VAL A 25 8.89 8.86 -14.85
C VAL A 25 9.36 7.41 -14.78
N LYS A 26 9.70 6.95 -13.57
CA LYS A 26 10.13 5.56 -13.34
C LYS A 26 9.12 4.81 -12.47
N ILE A 27 8.47 3.83 -13.08
CA ILE A 27 7.59 2.88 -12.42
C ILE A 27 8.28 1.52 -12.47
N GLY A 28 8.75 1.04 -11.33
CA GLY A 28 9.45 -0.24 -11.26
C GLY A 28 8.52 -1.39 -10.92
N ASN A 29 9.07 -2.42 -10.29
CA ASN A 29 8.39 -3.71 -10.13
C ASN A 29 7.35 -3.74 -9.01
N PHE A 30 6.23 -4.39 -9.32
CA PHE A 30 5.10 -4.55 -8.41
C PHE A 30 4.53 -3.22 -7.94
N VAL A 31 4.49 -2.25 -8.86
CA VAL A 31 3.85 -0.96 -8.64
C VAL A 31 2.53 -0.92 -9.39
N GLU A 32 1.46 -0.57 -8.70
CA GLU A 32 0.14 -0.34 -9.29
C GLU A 32 -0.21 1.16 -9.24
N LEU A 33 -0.60 1.71 -10.39
CA LEU A 33 -1.11 3.08 -10.49
C LEU A 33 -2.56 3.07 -10.96
N LYS A 34 -3.39 3.93 -10.39
CA LYS A 34 -4.79 4.12 -10.83
C LYS A 34 -5.17 5.60 -10.75
N ASN A 35 -5.76 6.13 -11.82
CA ASN A 35 -6.34 7.48 -11.86
C ASN A 35 -5.43 8.58 -11.26
N SER A 36 -4.12 8.51 -11.51
CA SER A 36 -3.13 9.39 -10.89
C SER A 36 -2.28 10.14 -11.91
N THR A 37 -1.89 11.36 -11.56
CA THR A 37 -0.95 12.18 -12.33
C THR A 37 0.40 12.15 -11.64
N LEU A 38 1.46 11.85 -12.37
CA LEU A 38 2.85 11.92 -11.88
C LEU A 38 3.64 12.91 -12.73
N GLY A 39 4.21 13.93 -12.09
CA GLY A 39 5.06 14.92 -12.75
C GLY A 39 6.39 14.35 -13.25
N PRO A 40 7.15 15.12 -14.05
CA PRO A 40 8.40 14.68 -14.65
C PRO A 40 9.42 14.18 -13.63
N GLY A 41 10.16 13.13 -13.98
CA GLY A 41 11.24 12.56 -13.16
C GLY A 41 10.79 11.87 -11.86
N THR A 42 9.49 11.81 -11.57
CA THR A 42 8.95 11.13 -10.40
C THR A 42 9.17 9.63 -10.46
N LYS A 43 9.46 9.02 -9.31
CA LYS A 43 9.88 7.61 -9.20
C LYS A 43 9.02 6.88 -8.17
N ALA A 44 8.50 5.73 -8.57
CA ALA A 44 7.94 4.71 -7.70
C ALA A 44 8.53 3.37 -8.14
N ALA A 45 9.60 2.93 -7.48
CA ALA A 45 10.42 1.86 -8.02
C ALA A 45 9.97 0.46 -7.57
N HIS A 46 9.35 0.31 -6.40
CA HIS A 46 9.12 -1.02 -5.82
C HIS A 46 7.85 -1.07 -4.95
N LEU A 47 7.00 -2.08 -5.17
CA LEU A 47 5.96 -2.51 -4.20
C LEU A 47 5.03 -1.38 -3.73
N ALA A 48 4.61 -0.49 -4.63
CA ALA A 48 3.84 0.70 -4.27
C ALA A 48 2.44 0.67 -4.91
N TYR A 49 1.48 1.32 -4.24
CA TYR A 49 0.16 1.60 -4.81
C TYR A 49 -0.10 3.10 -4.78
N ILE A 50 -0.40 3.69 -5.95
CA ILE A 50 -0.70 5.11 -6.09
C ILE A 50 -2.05 5.23 -6.83
N GLY A 51 -3.11 5.34 -6.03
CA GLY A 51 -4.48 5.48 -6.50
C GLY A 51 -5.04 6.86 -6.19
N ASP A 52 -5.68 7.48 -7.18
CA ASP A 52 -6.34 8.78 -7.02
C ASP A 52 -5.42 9.85 -6.37
N ALA A 53 -4.26 10.11 -7.00
CA ALA A 53 -3.30 11.10 -6.50
C ALA A 53 -2.85 12.09 -7.60
N ASP A 54 -2.59 13.34 -7.20
CA ASP A 54 -1.87 14.32 -8.00
C ASP A 54 -0.46 14.49 -7.42
N VAL A 55 0.54 14.02 -8.16
CA VAL A 55 1.93 13.96 -7.75
C VAL A 55 2.76 14.89 -8.62
N GLY A 56 3.53 15.76 -7.97
CA GLY A 56 4.44 16.71 -8.57
C GLY A 56 5.64 16.08 -9.28
N ALA A 57 6.58 16.93 -9.69
CA ALA A 57 7.84 16.57 -10.32
C ALA A 57 8.89 16.10 -9.30
N GLY A 58 9.74 15.17 -9.70
CA GLY A 58 10.88 14.72 -8.90
C GLY A 58 10.53 14.06 -7.57
N VAL A 59 9.27 13.63 -7.38
CA VAL A 59 8.83 12.94 -6.16
C VAL A 59 9.42 11.53 -6.11
N ASN A 60 9.82 11.09 -4.93
CA ASN A 60 10.30 9.73 -4.72
C ASN A 60 9.41 8.94 -3.78
N PHE A 61 8.68 7.96 -4.32
CA PHE A 61 8.02 6.90 -3.56
C PHE A 61 8.99 5.75 -3.33
N SER A 62 9.39 5.57 -2.07
CA SER A 62 10.23 4.45 -1.65
C SER A 62 9.41 3.14 -1.57
N CYS A 63 10.09 2.01 -1.34
CA CYS A 63 9.46 0.70 -1.42
C CYS A 63 8.31 0.54 -0.42
N GLY A 64 7.18 -0.02 -0.84
CA GLY A 64 6.05 -0.27 0.06
C GLY A 64 5.17 0.94 0.36
N ALA A 65 5.38 2.08 -0.30
CA ALA A 65 4.55 3.27 -0.06
C ALA A 65 3.15 3.12 -0.69
N ILE A 66 2.10 3.48 0.06
CA ILE A 66 0.70 3.32 -0.33
C ILE A 66 -0.04 4.65 -0.19
N VAL A 67 -0.71 5.09 -1.27
CA VAL A 67 -1.77 6.11 -1.18
C VAL A 67 -3.08 5.41 -0.85
N VAL A 68 -3.58 5.59 0.36
CA VAL A 68 -4.79 4.92 0.86
C VAL A 68 -6.00 5.76 0.47
N ASN A 69 -6.51 5.50 -0.73
CA ASN A 69 -7.54 6.32 -1.36
C ASN A 69 -8.98 5.91 -1.06
N TYR A 70 -9.24 4.81 -0.35
CA TYR A 70 -10.59 4.27 -0.13
C TYR A 70 -10.84 4.03 1.36
N ASP A 71 -11.97 4.52 1.86
CA ASP A 71 -12.35 4.43 3.29
C ASP A 71 -13.35 3.28 3.59
N GLY A 72 -13.71 2.49 2.59
CA GLY A 72 -14.79 1.48 2.69
C GLY A 72 -16.10 1.91 2.04
N TYR A 73 -16.24 3.18 1.65
CA TYR A 73 -17.45 3.74 1.02
C TYR A 73 -17.15 4.63 -0.17
N LYS A 74 -16.12 5.49 -0.07
CA LYS A 74 -15.80 6.52 -1.07
C LYS A 74 -14.30 6.56 -1.32
N LYS A 75 -13.96 6.91 -2.56
CA LYS A 75 -12.57 7.16 -2.98
C LYS A 75 -12.28 8.66 -2.89
N THR A 76 -11.17 9.05 -2.26
CA THR A 76 -10.76 10.46 -2.09
C THR A 76 -9.35 10.68 -2.64
N ARG A 77 -9.11 11.91 -3.12
CA ARG A 77 -7.87 12.30 -3.80
C ARG A 77 -6.87 12.94 -2.84
N SER A 78 -5.57 12.70 -3.04
CA SER A 78 -4.48 13.32 -2.29
C SER A 78 -3.50 14.04 -3.21
N THR A 79 -2.77 15.02 -2.67
CA THR A 79 -1.77 15.81 -3.40
C THR A 79 -0.39 15.59 -2.79
N ILE A 80 0.63 15.39 -3.63
CA ILE A 80 2.02 15.25 -3.24
C ILE A 80 2.84 16.23 -4.08
N GLY A 81 3.39 17.25 -3.44
CA GLY A 81 4.11 18.36 -4.07
C GLY A 81 5.49 17.98 -4.59
N ASP A 82 6.07 18.89 -5.38
CA ASP A 82 7.35 18.69 -6.06
C ASP A 82 8.47 18.34 -5.08
N GLY A 83 9.35 17.41 -5.48
CA GLY A 83 10.52 17.03 -4.71
C GLY A 83 10.24 16.36 -3.37
N ALA A 84 8.98 16.04 -3.05
CA ALA A 84 8.64 15.32 -1.83
C ALA A 84 9.25 13.92 -1.80
N PHE A 85 9.58 13.44 -0.60
CA PHE A 85 10.13 12.11 -0.38
C PHE A 85 9.18 11.29 0.49
N ILE A 86 8.65 10.20 -0.05
CA ILE A 86 7.79 9.28 0.67
C ILE A 86 8.61 8.05 1.09
N GLY A 87 8.85 7.91 2.39
CA GLY A 87 9.67 6.85 2.97
C GLY A 87 9.09 5.45 2.80
N CYS A 88 9.94 4.44 2.98
CA CYS A 88 9.55 3.04 2.79
C CYS A 88 8.39 2.66 3.71
N ASN A 89 7.45 1.86 3.22
CA ASN A 89 6.30 1.38 3.99
C ASN A 89 5.48 2.50 4.66
N ALA A 90 5.42 3.68 4.03
CA ALA A 90 4.56 4.78 4.47
C ALA A 90 3.15 4.63 3.90
N ASN A 91 2.14 5.00 4.69
CA ASN A 91 0.75 5.06 4.27
C ASN A 91 0.29 6.53 4.25
N LEU A 92 -0.20 7.01 3.12
CA LEU A 92 -0.80 8.33 2.97
C LEU A 92 -2.32 8.19 2.98
N VAL A 93 -2.97 8.46 4.10
CA VAL A 93 -4.42 8.26 4.27
C VAL A 93 -5.19 9.42 3.66
N SER A 94 -5.79 9.21 2.49
CA SER A 94 -6.48 10.26 1.76
C SER A 94 -7.73 10.77 2.49
N PRO A 95 -8.06 12.07 2.38
CA PRO A 95 -7.27 13.10 1.71
C PRO A 95 -6.14 13.64 2.59
N VAL A 96 -4.93 13.74 2.04
CA VAL A 96 -3.79 14.45 2.62
C VAL A 96 -3.06 15.26 1.56
N GLU A 97 -2.49 16.37 1.99
CA GLU A 97 -1.55 17.17 1.21
C GLU A 97 -0.14 17.02 1.78
N ILE A 98 0.78 16.54 0.95
CA ILE A 98 2.22 16.56 1.22
C ILE A 98 2.78 17.73 0.41
N GLU A 99 3.16 18.81 1.07
CA GLU A 99 3.65 20.01 0.40
C GLU A 99 5.07 19.80 -0.20
N PRO A 100 5.54 20.72 -1.07
CA PRO A 100 6.82 20.58 -1.75
C PRO A 100 8.01 20.35 -0.82
N HIS A 101 8.94 19.50 -1.24
CA HIS A 101 10.16 19.13 -0.52
C HIS A 101 9.94 18.53 0.89
N ALA A 102 8.70 18.22 1.28
CA ALA A 102 8.42 17.51 2.51
C ALA A 102 8.97 16.08 2.49
N PHE A 103 9.29 15.56 3.67
CA PHE A 103 9.84 14.22 3.86
C PHE A 103 8.94 13.42 4.80
N VAL A 104 8.45 12.27 4.34
CA VAL A 104 7.71 11.31 5.17
C VAL A 104 8.67 10.21 5.61
N ALA A 105 8.88 10.06 6.91
CA ALA A 105 9.76 9.03 7.44
C ALA A 105 9.21 7.62 7.16
N ALA A 106 10.11 6.67 6.94
CA ALA A 106 9.75 5.27 6.69
C ALA A 106 8.85 4.70 7.80
N GLY A 107 7.85 3.90 7.44
CA GLY A 107 6.91 3.27 8.36
C GLY A 107 5.89 4.23 8.97
N SER A 108 5.76 5.45 8.45
CA SER A 108 4.78 6.42 8.95
C SER A 108 3.39 6.20 8.35
N THR A 109 2.36 6.38 9.16
CA THR A 109 0.97 6.53 8.68
C THR A 109 0.54 7.99 8.80
N ILE A 110 0.42 8.66 7.66
CA ILE A 110 0.12 10.09 7.56
C ILE A 110 -1.39 10.28 7.40
N THR A 111 -1.97 11.03 8.34
CA THR A 111 -3.41 11.34 8.40
C THR A 111 -3.70 12.84 8.43
N LYS A 112 -2.66 13.67 8.30
CA LYS A 112 -2.72 15.14 8.31
C LYS A 112 -1.76 15.67 7.26
N ASN A 113 -2.03 16.88 6.78
CA ASN A 113 -1.15 17.55 5.83
C ASN A 113 0.26 17.70 6.42
N VAL A 114 1.25 17.63 5.54
CA VAL A 114 2.66 17.78 5.87
C VAL A 114 3.17 19.06 5.19
N PRO A 115 3.56 20.08 5.97
CA PRO A 115 4.04 21.35 5.41
C PRO A 115 5.32 21.20 4.58
N ALA A 116 5.58 22.20 3.73
CA ALA A 116 6.75 22.22 2.88
C ALA A 116 8.03 22.11 3.71
N GLU A 117 9.03 21.39 3.17
CA GLU A 117 10.33 21.15 3.80
C GLU A 117 10.28 20.45 5.18
N ALA A 118 9.11 20.04 5.66
CA ALA A 118 8.95 19.40 6.95
C ALA A 118 9.25 17.90 6.90
N LEU A 119 9.76 17.38 8.02
CA LEU A 119 9.83 15.94 8.27
C LEU A 119 8.59 15.49 9.03
N ALA A 120 7.76 14.65 8.41
CA ALA A 120 6.66 13.95 9.08
C ALA A 120 7.10 12.57 9.59
N VAL A 121 6.93 12.33 10.89
CA VAL A 121 7.18 11.05 11.53
C VAL A 121 5.91 10.62 12.26
N ALA A 122 5.31 9.51 11.82
CA ALA A 122 4.09 8.97 12.43
C ALA A 122 4.24 7.46 12.67
N ARG A 123 5.21 7.10 13.52
CA ARG A 123 5.54 5.74 13.92
C ARG A 123 6.02 5.70 15.36
N ASP A 124 5.92 4.54 16.00
CA ASP A 124 6.40 4.35 17.36
C ASP A 124 7.92 4.38 17.47
N ARG A 125 8.40 4.73 18.66
CA ARG A 125 9.81 4.57 19.01
C ARG A 125 10.10 3.09 19.24
N GLN A 126 11.18 2.61 18.63
CA GLN A 126 11.65 1.25 18.85
C GLN A 126 12.04 1.02 20.32
N ARG A 127 11.68 -0.16 20.84
CA ARG A 127 12.20 -0.69 22.12
C ARG A 127 12.78 -2.08 21.90
N ASN A 128 13.97 -2.32 22.44
CA ASN A 128 14.57 -3.65 22.46
C ASN A 128 14.13 -4.40 23.73
N ILE A 129 13.72 -5.65 23.59
CA ILE A 129 13.41 -6.55 24.71
C ILE A 129 14.43 -7.69 24.68
N GLU A 130 15.53 -7.50 25.41
CA GLU A 130 16.64 -8.46 25.41
C GLU A 130 16.22 -9.83 25.96
N GLY A 131 16.77 -10.89 25.36
CA GLY A 131 16.50 -12.28 25.75
C GLY A 131 15.06 -12.77 25.49
N TRP A 132 14.23 -12.02 24.75
CA TRP A 132 12.82 -12.40 24.53
C TRP A 132 12.64 -13.77 23.86
N VAL A 133 13.43 -14.06 22.82
CA VAL A 133 13.37 -15.34 22.10
C VAL A 133 13.74 -16.51 23.01
N ALA A 134 14.87 -16.41 23.73
CA ALA A 134 15.31 -17.45 24.67
C ALA A 134 14.26 -17.73 25.76
N ARG A 135 13.64 -16.69 26.32
CA ARG A 135 12.54 -16.86 27.29
C ARG A 135 11.30 -17.53 26.66
N ARG A 136 10.98 -17.22 25.40
CA ARG A 136 9.85 -17.82 24.69
C ARG A 136 10.09 -19.31 24.44
N GLU A 137 11.27 -19.66 23.96
CA GLU A 137 11.66 -21.06 23.68
C GLU A 137 11.71 -21.90 24.96
N ALA A 138 12.22 -21.34 26.06
CA ALA A 138 12.21 -22.03 27.35
C ALA A 138 10.79 -22.30 27.87
N ARG A 139 9.84 -21.38 27.65
CA ARG A 139 8.42 -21.59 28.03
C ARG A 139 7.75 -22.66 27.17
N GLU A 140 8.04 -22.69 25.87
CA GLU A 140 7.55 -23.74 24.95
C GLU A 140 8.07 -25.12 25.37
N ALA A 141 9.38 -25.22 25.67
CA ALA A 141 9.99 -26.45 26.17
C ALA A 141 9.44 -26.92 27.54
N ALA A 142 9.02 -25.98 28.40
CA ALA A 142 8.45 -26.26 29.71
C ALA A 142 6.95 -26.64 29.67
N GLY A 143 6.31 -26.67 28.48
CA GLY A 143 4.89 -27.03 28.34
C GLY A 143 3.91 -26.00 28.91
N ASP A 144 4.30 -24.72 28.96
CA ASP A 144 3.46 -23.65 29.52
C ASP A 144 2.22 -23.36 28.61
N PRO A 145 0.97 -23.53 29.11
CA PRO A 145 -0.25 -23.33 28.32
C PRO A 145 -0.51 -21.88 27.89
N GLY A 146 0.30 -20.91 28.32
CA GLY A 146 0.27 -19.53 27.83
C GLY A 146 0.79 -19.34 26.41
N ALA A 147 1.50 -20.32 25.84
CA ALA A 147 1.97 -20.32 24.47
C ALA A 147 0.85 -20.74 23.50
N LYS A 148 -0.18 -19.89 23.31
CA LYS A 148 -1.20 -20.17 22.29
C LYS A 148 -0.56 -20.11 20.89
N ASP A 149 -0.47 -21.28 20.29
CA ASP A 149 0.01 -21.55 18.95
C ASP A 149 -0.78 -20.78 17.88
N VAL A 150 -0.19 -19.73 17.33
CA VAL A 150 -0.76 -18.93 16.23
C VAL A 150 -0.70 -19.69 14.89
N ARG A 151 0.02 -20.82 14.82
CA ARG A 151 0.19 -21.60 13.57
C ARG A 151 -1.01 -22.49 13.21
N SER A 152 -2.00 -22.65 14.09
CA SER A 152 -3.09 -23.63 13.91
C SER A 152 -4.38 -23.13 13.22
N ARG A 153 -4.45 -21.89 12.72
CA ARG A 153 -5.68 -21.38 12.04
C ARG A 153 -5.68 -21.38 10.52
N ALA A 154 -4.66 -21.93 9.87
CA ALA A 154 -4.64 -22.14 8.41
C ALA A 154 -4.76 -23.64 8.09
N GLY A 155 -5.93 -24.25 8.33
CA GLY A 155 -6.15 -25.64 7.93
C GLY A 155 -7.19 -26.41 8.72
N ALA A 156 -8.45 -25.98 8.72
CA ALA A 156 -9.56 -26.87 9.07
C ALA A 156 -10.90 -26.32 8.58
N LYS A 157 -11.31 -26.72 7.37
CA LYS A 157 -12.65 -27.24 7.05
C LYS A 157 -12.73 -27.61 5.57
N ALA A 158 -12.20 -28.78 5.24
CA ALA A 158 -12.74 -29.60 4.14
C ALA A 158 -13.21 -30.90 4.80
N GLY A 159 -14.50 -30.95 5.11
CA GLY A 159 -15.18 -32.09 5.73
C GLY A 159 -16.45 -32.37 4.94
N THR A 160 -16.39 -33.49 4.23
CA THR A 160 -17.40 -34.18 3.41
C THR A 160 -18.83 -34.14 3.96
N GLY A 161 -19.79 -33.83 3.09
CA GLY A 161 -21.23 -33.96 3.32
C GLY A 161 -21.97 -34.34 2.04
N SER A 162 -22.76 -35.40 2.12
CA SER A 162 -23.46 -36.15 1.07
C SER A 162 -24.45 -35.36 0.22
N ALA A 163 -24.67 -35.87 -1.00
CA ALA A 163 -25.61 -35.41 -2.02
C ALA A 163 -27.08 -35.34 -1.56
N GLY A 164 -27.79 -34.33 -2.05
CA GLY A 164 -29.24 -34.15 -2.02
C GLY A 164 -29.68 -33.33 -3.25
N GLU A 165 -30.75 -33.77 -3.88
CA GLU A 165 -31.21 -33.45 -5.25
C GLU A 165 -31.44 -31.97 -5.59
N VAL A 166 -31.23 -31.65 -6.87
CA VAL A 166 -31.45 -30.36 -7.50
C VAL A 166 -32.84 -30.33 -8.16
N SER A 167 -33.68 -29.37 -7.78
CA SER A 167 -34.77 -28.87 -8.63
C SER A 167 -34.68 -27.35 -8.70
N GLY A 168 -34.71 -26.83 -9.93
CA GLY A 168 -34.26 -25.47 -10.26
C GLY A 168 -35.31 -24.37 -10.18
N SER A 169 -34.85 -23.13 -10.32
CA SER A 169 -35.44 -22.11 -11.20
C SER A 169 -34.47 -20.92 -11.31
N GLU A 170 -34.29 -20.44 -12.54
CA GLU A 170 -33.44 -19.31 -12.92
C GLU A 170 -34.08 -17.97 -12.55
N SER A 171 -33.25 -16.96 -12.22
CA SER A 171 -33.36 -15.60 -12.80
C SER A 171 -32.19 -14.69 -12.39
N GLY A 172 -31.30 -14.45 -13.36
CA GLY A 172 -30.84 -13.14 -13.83
C GLY A 172 -30.22 -12.10 -12.89
N GLY A 173 -28.95 -11.78 -13.15
CA GLY A 173 -28.40 -10.41 -13.01
C GLY A 173 -26.91 -10.32 -12.71
N PRO A 174 -26.05 -9.78 -13.62
CA PRO A 174 -24.64 -9.55 -13.31
C PRO A 174 -24.45 -8.15 -12.69
N SER A 175 -23.67 -8.06 -11.61
CA SER A 175 -23.06 -6.78 -11.20
C SER A 175 -21.56 -7.00 -10.97
N GLU A 176 -20.78 -6.67 -11.99
CA GLU A 176 -19.35 -6.40 -11.87
C GLU A 176 -19.16 -5.10 -11.07
N ARG A 177 -18.19 -5.06 -10.15
CA ARG A 177 -17.87 -3.87 -9.34
C ARG A 177 -16.39 -3.52 -9.51
N ASP A 178 -16.17 -2.28 -9.97
CA ASP A 178 -14.88 -1.63 -10.33
C ASP A 178 -14.19 -0.84 -9.18
#